data_AF-W1YSQ5-F1
#
_entry.id   AF-W1YSQ5-F1
#
_cell.length_a   1.000
_cell.length_b   1.000
_cell.length_c   1.000
_cell.angle_alpha   90.00
_cell.angle_beta   90.00
_cell.angle_gamma   90.00
#
_symmetry.space_group_name_H-M   'P 1'
#
loop_
_entity.id
_entity.type
_entity.pdbx_description
1 polymer ?
#
loop_
_entity_poly.entity_id
_entity_poly.type
_entity_poly.pdbx_seq_one_letter_code
_entity_poly.pdbx_strand_id
1 'polypeptide(L)'
;VLSTILDGGYSAGALVGLMSLKIVATSLTLAVGFAGGVFAPSLFIGGALGAAFGLALVPDHPSAAAVFGVIGMGAVFTGAARAPITAVVLIIEMTSQYSLLTPLMLASVLATFASRFLTRTTIYTEELRRR
;
A
#
# COMPACT_ATOMS: atom_id res chain seq x y z
N VAL A 1 13.52 -4.85 -4.07
CA VAL A 1 12.26 -4.93 -4.84
C VAL A 1 11.41 -3.71 -4.63
N LEU A 2 10.93 -3.42 -3.40
CA LEU A 2 10.10 -2.24 -3.16
C LEU A 2 10.83 -0.92 -3.51
N SER A 3 12.10 -0.78 -3.14
CA SER A 3 12.95 0.34 -3.58
C SER A 3 13.00 0.44 -5.09
N THR A 4 13.32 -0.66 -5.77
CA THR A 4 13.39 -0.76 -7.23
C THR A 4 12.07 -0.43 -7.94
N ILE A 5 10.92 -0.68 -7.30
CA ILE A 5 9.60 -0.25 -7.80
C ILE A 5 9.50 1.27 -7.76
N LEU A 6 9.92 1.90 -6.67
CA LEU A 6 9.92 3.36 -6.52
C LEU A 6 10.94 4.03 -7.44
N ASP A 7 12.07 3.38 -7.71
CA ASP A 7 13.09 3.84 -8.66
C ASP A 7 12.63 3.73 -10.13
N GLY A 8 11.42 3.20 -10.40
CA GLY A 8 10.87 3.07 -11.75
C GLY A 8 11.50 1.93 -12.57
N GLY A 9 12.20 0.98 -11.94
CA GLY A 9 12.90 -0.10 -12.62
C GLY A 9 12.02 -1.21 -13.20
N TYR A 10 10.69 -1.12 -13.07
CA TYR A 10 9.74 -2.12 -13.55
C TYR A 10 8.68 -1.50 -14.45
N SER A 11 8.28 -2.24 -15.48
CA SER A 11 7.13 -1.87 -16.33
C SER A 11 5.80 -2.04 -15.58
N ALA A 12 4.78 -1.29 -15.99
CA ALA A 12 3.44 -1.37 -15.38
C ALA A 12 2.88 -2.81 -15.37
N GLY A 13 3.09 -3.58 -16.44
CA GLY A 13 2.68 -4.98 -16.51
C GLY A 13 3.38 -5.87 -15.48
N ALA A 14 4.69 -5.67 -15.26
CA ALA A 14 5.44 -6.40 -14.25
C ALA A 14 4.95 -6.06 -12.83
N LEU A 15 4.63 -4.80 -12.57
CA LEU A 15 4.08 -4.36 -11.27
C LEU A 15 2.74 -5.02 -10.96
N VAL A 16 1.83 -5.08 -11.95
CA VAL A 16 0.53 -5.76 -11.80
C VAL A 16 0.74 -7.25 -11.53
N GLY A 17 1.65 -7.91 -12.26
CA GLY A 17 1.99 -9.32 -12.03
C GLY A 17 2.54 -9.58 -10.62
N LEU A 18 3.50 -8.76 -10.17
CA LEU A 18 4.08 -8.86 -8.82
C LEU A 18 3.05 -8.59 -7.72
N MET A 19 2.17 -7.61 -7.92
CA MET A 19 1.08 -7.30 -7.00
C MET A 19 0.14 -8.50 -6.85
N SER A 20 -0.35 -9.06 -7.96
CA SER A 20 -1.24 -10.22 -7.96
C SER A 20 -0.59 -11.42 -7.29
N LEU A 21 0.67 -11.71 -7.62
CA LEU A 21 1.42 -12.80 -6.99
C LEU A 21 1.58 -12.58 -5.49
N LYS A 22 1.85 -11.34 -5.05
CA LYS A 22 2.00 -11.02 -3.62
C LYS A 22 0.69 -11.18 -2.87
N ILE A 23 -0.45 -10.80 -3.46
CA ILE A 23 -1.78 -11.02 -2.88
C ILE A 23 -2.00 -12.52 -2.65
N VAL A 24 -1.82 -13.33 -3.68
CA VAL A 24 -2.00 -14.80 -3.60
C VAL A 24 -1.07 -15.41 -2.55
N ALA A 25 0.22 -15.05 -2.58
CA ALA A 25 1.20 -15.54 -1.62
C ALA A 25 0.82 -15.16 -0.17
N THR A 26 0.39 -13.92 0.05
CA THR A 26 0.00 -13.45 1.38
C THR A 26 -1.25 -14.17 1.88
N SER A 27 -2.27 -14.30 1.02
CA SER A 27 -3.48 -15.07 1.33
C SER A 27 -3.16 -16.52 1.69
N LEU A 28 -2.28 -17.18 0.95
CA LEU A 28 -1.87 -18.56 1.23
C LEU A 28 -1.12 -18.66 2.57
N THR A 29 -0.19 -17.75 2.85
CA THR A 29 0.55 -17.75 4.13
C THR A 29 -0.37 -17.53 5.33
N LEU A 30 -1.35 -16.63 5.21
CA LEU A 30 -2.34 -16.39 6.27
C LEU A 30 -3.29 -17.59 6.42
N ALA A 31 -3.67 -18.25 5.33
CA ALA A 31 -4.54 -19.42 5.36
C ALA A 31 -3.91 -20.62 6.09
N VAL A 32 -2.58 -20.77 6.03
CA VAL A 32 -1.85 -21.83 6.75
C VAL A 32 -1.58 -21.45 8.23
N GLY A 33 -2.02 -20.26 8.68
CA GLY A 33 -1.87 -19.82 10.06
C GLY A 33 -0.45 -19.33 10.40
N PHE A 34 0.33 -18.93 9.39
CA PHE A 34 1.66 -18.37 9.63
C PHE A 34 1.55 -17.04 10.40
N ALA A 35 2.34 -16.88 11.46
CA ALA A 35 2.36 -15.71 12.32
C ALA A 35 3.12 -14.50 11.69
N GLY A 36 2.82 -14.19 10.43
CA GLY A 36 3.38 -13.05 9.70
C GLY A 36 2.29 -12.01 9.46
N GLY A 37 2.36 -10.87 10.17
CA GLY A 37 1.37 -9.81 10.06
C GLY A 37 1.16 -9.28 8.64
N VAL A 38 0.02 -8.64 8.40
CA VAL A 38 -0.39 -8.10 7.07
C VAL A 38 0.27 -6.78 6.68
N PHE A 39 1.11 -6.24 7.56
CA PHE A 39 1.71 -4.92 7.42
C PHE A 39 2.61 -4.81 6.18
N ALA A 40 3.71 -5.55 6.12
CA ALA A 40 4.66 -5.46 5.01
C ALA A 40 4.04 -5.86 3.65
N PRO A 41 3.18 -6.89 3.56
CA PRO A 41 2.44 -7.17 2.33
C PRO A 41 1.57 -5.99 1.86
N SER A 42 0.87 -5.31 2.77
CA SER A 42 0.00 -4.19 2.41
C SER A 42 0.78 -3.02 1.80
N LEU A 43 1.96 -2.70 2.34
CA LEU A 43 2.83 -1.68 1.79
C LEU A 43 3.32 -2.06 0.39
N PHE A 44 3.75 -3.32 0.19
CA PHE A 44 4.21 -3.78 -1.12
C PHE A 44 3.10 -3.72 -2.17
N ILE A 45 1.90 -4.21 -1.83
CA ILE A 45 0.74 -4.21 -2.72
C ILE A 45 0.34 -2.78 -3.09
N GLY A 46 0.27 -1.89 -2.09
CA GLY A 46 -0.04 -0.47 -2.32
C GLY A 46 1.03 0.25 -3.13
N GLY A 47 2.30 -0.02 -2.88
CA GLY A 47 3.43 0.54 -3.63
C GLY A 47 3.41 0.12 -5.09
N ALA A 48 3.20 -1.17 -5.36
CA ALA A 48 3.09 -1.69 -6.73
C ALA A 48 1.86 -1.14 -7.47
N LEU A 49 0.70 -1.08 -6.80
CA LEU A 49 -0.53 -0.53 -7.37
C LEU A 49 -0.39 0.96 -7.67
N GLY A 50 0.13 1.73 -6.71
CA GLY A 50 0.37 3.17 -6.86
C GLY A 50 1.38 3.47 -7.96
N ALA A 51 2.50 2.75 -8.01
CA ALA A 51 3.50 2.93 -9.06
C ALA A 51 2.93 2.58 -10.45
N ALA A 52 2.17 1.49 -10.57
CA ALA A 52 1.50 1.13 -11.83
C ALA A 52 0.49 2.20 -12.26
N PHE A 53 -0.26 2.77 -11.31
CA PHE A 53 -1.18 3.87 -11.57
C PHE A 53 -0.46 5.14 -12.02
N GLY A 54 0.65 5.50 -11.38
CA GLY A 54 1.47 6.65 -11.76
C GLY A 54 2.05 6.53 -13.17
N LEU A 55 2.56 5.34 -13.53
CA LEU A 55 3.06 5.05 -14.87
C LEU A 55 1.96 5.09 -15.94
N ALA A 56 0.73 4.72 -15.59
CA ALA A 56 -0.40 4.80 -16.53
C ALA A 56 -0.91 6.23 -16.72
N LEU A 57 -0.91 7.04 -15.65
CA LEU A 57 -1.45 8.40 -15.67
C LEU A 57 -0.47 9.42 -16.25
N VAL A 58 0.81 9.31 -15.89
CA VAL A 58 1.86 10.25 -16.29
C VAL A 58 3.14 9.47 -16.66
N PRO A 59 3.12 8.72 -17.77
CA PRO A 59 4.23 7.84 -18.17
C PRO A 59 5.55 8.58 -18.39
N ASP A 60 5.48 9.85 -18.80
CA ASP A 60 6.65 10.66 -19.14
C ASP A 60 7.34 11.30 -17.92
N HIS A 61 6.78 11.16 -16.71
CA HIS A 61 7.33 11.79 -15.51
C HIS A 61 8.22 10.80 -14.74
N PRO A 62 9.55 11.06 -14.61
CA PRO A 62 10.50 10.10 -14.05
C PRO A 62 10.19 9.68 -12.61
N SER A 63 9.57 10.56 -11.83
CA SER A 63 9.22 10.33 -10.43
C SER A 63 7.78 9.84 -10.23
N ALA A 64 7.00 9.60 -11.30
CA ALA A 64 5.61 9.16 -11.18
C ALA A 64 5.49 7.86 -10.37
N ALA A 65 6.33 6.87 -10.68
CA ALA A 65 6.34 5.60 -9.95
C ALA A 65 6.63 5.79 -8.45
N ALA A 66 7.60 6.65 -8.11
CA ALA A 66 7.96 6.96 -6.73
C ALA A 66 6.80 7.65 -5.99
N VAL A 67 6.30 8.77 -6.54
CA VAL A 67 5.29 9.61 -5.87
C VAL A 67 3.99 8.84 -5.68
N PHE A 68 3.44 8.26 -6.75
CA PHE A 68 2.19 7.51 -6.66
C PHE A 68 2.36 6.19 -5.91
N GLY A 69 3.53 5.55 -5.99
CA GLY A 69 3.88 4.37 -5.20
C GLY A 69 3.80 4.65 -3.70
N VAL A 70 4.48 5.70 -3.22
CA VAL A 70 4.48 6.09 -1.79
C VAL A 70 3.08 6.43 -1.30
N ILE A 71 2.29 7.18 -2.09
CA ILE A 71 0.89 7.48 -1.76
C ILE A 71 0.06 6.18 -1.70
N GLY A 72 0.27 5.27 -2.66
CA GLY A 72 -0.40 3.97 -2.72
C GLY A 72 -0.10 3.07 -1.53
N MET A 73 1.15 3.06 -1.05
CA MET A 73 1.54 2.32 0.17
C MET A 73 0.68 2.73 1.36
N GLY A 74 0.51 4.05 1.55
CA GLY A 74 -0.23 4.61 2.68
C GLY A 74 -1.72 4.40 2.56
N ALA A 75 -2.27 4.57 1.36
CA ALA A 75 -3.67 4.37 1.11
C ALA A 75 -4.09 2.91 1.40
N VAL A 76 -3.34 1.92 0.90
CA VAL A 76 -3.68 0.50 1.10
C VAL A 76 -3.51 0.09 2.56
N PHE A 77 -2.40 0.46 3.20
CA PHE A 77 -2.21 0.14 4.62
C PHE A 77 -3.28 0.81 5.50
N THR A 78 -3.57 2.09 5.26
CA THR A 78 -4.62 2.80 6.00
C THR A 78 -6.00 2.21 5.76
N GLY A 79 -6.33 1.84 4.53
CA GLY A 79 -7.61 1.20 4.21
C GLY A 79 -7.79 -0.14 4.94
N ALA A 80 -6.73 -0.92 5.06
CA ALA A 80 -6.73 -2.21 5.75
C ALA A 80 -6.77 -2.08 7.29
N ALA A 81 -5.98 -1.17 7.84
CA ALA A 81 -5.77 -1.00 9.28
C ALA A 81 -6.71 0.00 9.96
N ARG A 82 -7.23 0.97 9.19
CA ARG A 82 -7.86 2.22 9.68
C ARG A 82 -7.00 3.00 10.67
N ALA A 83 -5.69 3.04 10.42
CA ALA A 83 -4.71 3.76 11.22
C ALA A 83 -4.00 4.85 10.39
N PRO A 84 -4.71 5.95 10.00
CA PRO A 84 -4.19 6.95 9.06
C PRO A 84 -2.95 7.67 9.56
N ILE A 85 -2.92 8.10 10.83
CA ILE A 85 -1.76 8.82 11.38
C ILE A 85 -0.53 7.90 11.45
N THR A 86 -0.71 6.66 11.89
CA THR A 86 0.36 5.66 11.93
C THR A 86 0.92 5.37 10.54
N ALA A 87 0.05 5.23 9.54
CA ALA A 87 0.47 5.01 8.15
C ALA A 87 1.29 6.16 7.60
N VAL A 88 0.83 7.40 7.81
CA VAL A 88 1.51 8.61 7.33
C VAL A 88 2.89 8.74 7.96
N VAL A 89 2.98 8.68 9.29
CA VAL A 89 4.26 8.79 10.01
C VAL A 89 5.22 7.70 9.55
N LEU A 90 4.76 6.45 9.51
CA LEU A 90 5.61 5.33 9.14
C LEU A 90 6.18 5.46 7.71
N ILE A 91 5.34 5.87 6.75
CA ILE A 91 5.78 5.96 5.34
C ILE A 91 6.73 7.13 5.14
N ILE A 92 6.49 8.24 5.83
CA ILE A 92 7.41 9.38 5.78
C ILE A 92 8.75 9.01 6.40
N GLU A 93 8.77 8.32 7.53
CA GLU A 93 10.02 7.88 8.15
C GLU A 93 10.77 6.88 7.24
N MET A 94 10.06 5.94 6.61
CA MET A 94 10.67 4.94 5.71
C MET A 94 11.18 5.53 4.39
N THR A 95 10.49 6.54 3.84
CA THR A 95 10.83 7.11 2.53
C THR A 95 11.62 8.41 2.63
N SER A 96 11.61 9.06 3.80
CA SER A 96 12.17 10.39 4.08
C SER A 96 11.68 11.50 3.13
N GLN A 97 10.50 11.32 2.52
CA GLN A 97 9.91 12.26 1.56
C GLN A 97 8.81 13.12 2.21
N TYR A 98 9.23 14.12 3.00
CA TYR A 98 8.32 15.03 3.69
C TYR A 98 7.46 15.90 2.76
N SER A 99 7.90 16.13 1.52
CA SER A 99 7.12 16.85 0.51
C SER A 99 5.81 16.15 0.14
N LEU A 100 5.72 14.84 0.35
CA LEU A 100 4.52 14.03 0.06
C LEU A 100 3.56 13.92 1.25
N LEU A 101 3.83 14.61 2.36
CA LEU A 101 3.01 14.52 3.57
C LEU A 101 1.54 14.90 3.31
N THR A 102 1.31 16.03 2.65
CA THR A 102 -0.03 16.55 2.35
C THR A 102 -0.85 15.58 1.47
N PRO A 103 -0.35 15.13 0.29
CA PRO A 103 -1.11 14.18 -0.54
C PRO A 103 -1.28 12.81 0.14
N LEU A 104 -0.30 12.36 0.92
CA LEU A 104 -0.39 11.10 1.67
C LEU A 104 -1.48 11.14 2.76
N MET A 105 -1.57 12.24 3.50
CA MET A 105 -2.62 12.48 4.49
C MET A 105 -4.00 12.43 3.85
N LEU A 106 -4.17 13.14 2.72
CA LEU A 106 -5.43 13.19 1.99
C LEU A 106 -5.83 11.79 1.48
N ALA A 107 -4.90 11.06 0.86
CA ALA A 107 -5.14 9.69 0.40
C ALA A 107 -5.48 8.74 1.56
N SER A 108 -4.83 8.89 2.72
CA SER A 108 -5.08 8.07 3.91
C SER A 108 -6.47 8.33 4.50
N VAL A 109 -6.93 9.59 4.53
CA VAL A 109 -8.29 9.94 4.97
C VAL A 109 -9.33 9.36 4.02
N LEU A 110 -9.14 9.53 2.71
CA LEU A 110 -10.04 8.96 1.69
C LEU A 110 -10.10 7.43 1.78
N ALA A 111 -8.95 6.77 1.94
CA ALA A 111 -8.88 5.32 2.11
C ALA A 111 -9.58 4.85 3.39
N THR A 112 -9.45 5.61 4.49
CA THR A 112 -10.17 5.32 5.74
C THR A 112 -11.68 5.41 5.54
N PHE A 113 -12.14 6.46 4.86
CA PHE A 113 -13.57 6.66 4.58
C PHE A 113 -14.12 5.57 3.67
N ALA A 114 -13.42 5.26 2.57
CA ALA A 114 -13.78 4.16 1.67
C ALA A 114 -13.81 2.81 2.40
N SER A 115 -12.81 2.52 3.25
CA SER A 115 -12.76 1.32 4.08
C SER A 115 -13.94 1.21 5.04
N ARG A 116 -14.35 2.31 5.67
CA ARG A 116 -15.52 2.35 6.56
C ARG A 116 -16.83 2.15 5.82
N PHE A 117 -16.91 2.60 4.57
CA PHE A 117 -18.08 2.41 3.73
C PHE A 117 -18.21 0.96 3.23
N LEU A 118 -17.10 0.36 2.82
CA LEU A 118 -17.06 -0.99 2.23
C LEU A 118 -17.12 -2.12 3.27
N THR A 119 -16.46 -1.95 4.42
CA THR A 119 -16.33 -3.01 5.42
C THR A 119 -16.72 -2.47 6.80
N ARG A 120 -17.22 -3.31 7.71
CA ARG A 120 -17.49 -2.88 9.10
C ARG A 120 -16.27 -3.02 10.00
N THR A 121 -15.46 -4.05 9.78
CA THR A 121 -14.30 -4.41 10.60
C THR A 121 -12.98 -4.21 9.85
N THR A 122 -11.87 -4.16 10.58
CA THR A 122 -10.51 -4.11 10.02
C THR A 122 -9.86 -5.48 10.10
N ILE A 123 -8.73 -5.66 9.41
CA ILE A 123 -7.98 -6.92 9.47
C ILE A 123 -7.59 -7.25 10.91
N TYR A 124 -7.20 -6.24 11.69
CA TYR A 124 -6.81 -6.43 13.09
C TYR A 124 -8.00 -6.75 13.99
N THR A 125 -9.17 -6.11 13.78
CA THR A 125 -10.36 -6.41 14.57
C THR A 125 -10.92 -7.80 14.28
N GLU A 126 -10.88 -8.26 13.02
CA GLU A 126 -11.32 -9.62 12.67
C GLU A 126 -10.40 -10.70 13.24
N GLU A 127 -9.08 -10.47 13.22
CA GLU A 127 -8.12 -11.41 13.83
C GLU A 127 -8.39 -11.58 15.33
N LEU A 128 -8.67 -10.48 16.05
CA LEU A 128 -9.04 -10.53 17.47
C LEU A 128 -10.38 -11.22 17.70
N ARG A 129 -11.35 -11.07 16.80
CA ARG A 129 -12.67 -11.71 16.91
C ARG A 129 -12.62 -13.23 16.68
N ARG A 130 -11.64 -13.72 15.92
CA ARG A 130 -11.45 -15.14 15.61
C ARG A 130 -10.69 -15.92 16.69
N ARG A 131 -10.07 -15.21 17.64
CA ARG A 131 -9.37 -15.77 18.80
C ARG A 131 -10.31 -15.82 19.99
#